data_AF-A0A529ZW23-F1
#
_entry.id   AF-A0A529ZW23-F1
#
_cell.length_a   1.000
_cell.length_b   1.000
_cell.length_c   1.000
_cell.angle_alpha   90.00
_cell.angle_beta   90.00
_cell.angle_gamma   90.00
#
_symmetry.space_group_name_H-M   'P 1'
#
loop_
_entity.id
_entity.type
_entity.pdbx_description
1 polymer ?
#
loop_
_entity_poly.entity_id
_entity_poly.type
_entity_poly.pdbx_seq_one_letter_code
_entity_poly.pdbx_strand_id
1 'polypeptide(L)'
;MSARPTIILHTDKPAGALAVLAETHPDLEIHACDTYAGLPALIERVAAEVVYSIRFDGTPRYPRQALTESPTVKWISIGGSGTDHLGRWDPAHVTVTNSAGVAAGMLAEYALGAML
;
A
#
# COMPACT_ATOMS: atom_id res chain seq x y z
N MET A 1 7.65 -8.46 -13.49
CA MET A 1 7.65 -8.87 -12.06
C MET A 1 8.29 -10.24 -11.98
N SER A 2 9.05 -10.56 -10.93
CA SER A 2 9.62 -11.90 -10.76
C SER A 2 8.54 -12.93 -10.40
N ALA A 3 8.90 -14.22 -10.46
CA ALA A 3 8.01 -15.31 -10.06
C ALA A 3 7.77 -15.38 -8.54
N ARG A 4 8.62 -14.73 -7.74
CA ARG A 4 8.52 -14.63 -6.28
C ARG A 4 8.86 -13.20 -5.86
N PRO A 5 7.91 -12.27 -6.01
CA PRO A 5 8.17 -10.87 -5.72
C PRO A 5 8.37 -10.66 -4.22
N THR A 6 9.30 -9.78 -3.86
CA THR A 6 9.42 -9.28 -2.49
C THR A 6 8.37 -8.21 -2.24
N ILE A 7 7.62 -8.36 -1.16
CA ILE A 7 6.44 -7.55 -0.85
C ILE A 7 6.69 -6.73 0.40
N ILE A 8 6.31 -5.45 0.37
CA ILE A 8 6.20 -4.63 1.57
C ILE A 8 4.73 -4.40 1.93
N LEU A 9 4.41 -4.62 3.21
CA LEU A 9 3.15 -4.24 3.83
C LEU A 9 3.36 -2.95 4.64
N HIS A 10 2.92 -1.82 4.09
CA HIS A 10 3.12 -0.48 4.65
C HIS A 10 1.85 0.06 5.32
N THR A 11 1.75 -0.09 6.64
CA THR A 11 0.62 0.35 7.49
C THR A 11 1.09 0.52 8.94
N ASP A 12 0.51 1.47 9.68
CA ASP A 12 0.74 1.67 11.12
C ASP A 12 0.36 0.48 12.01
N LYS A 13 -0.43 -0.47 11.50
CA LYS A 13 -0.90 -1.65 12.24
C LYS A 13 -0.78 -2.94 11.41
N PRO A 14 0.45 -3.42 11.13
CA PRO A 14 0.65 -4.52 10.18
C PRO A 14 0.23 -5.88 10.72
N ALA A 15 0.16 -6.06 12.04
CA ALA A 15 0.01 -7.37 12.69
C ALA A 15 -1.18 -8.20 12.18
N GLY A 16 -2.36 -7.56 12.03
CA GLY A 16 -3.56 -8.26 11.58
C GLY A 16 -3.45 -8.77 10.14
N ALA A 17 -2.97 -7.92 9.24
CA ALA A 17 -2.79 -8.30 7.83
C ALA A 17 -1.66 -9.33 7.65
N LEU A 18 -0.57 -9.22 8.41
CA LEU A 18 0.50 -10.23 8.41
C LEU A 18 0.00 -11.61 8.83
N ALA A 19 -0.85 -11.68 9.87
CA ALA A 19 -1.40 -12.95 10.33
C ALA A 19 -2.23 -13.63 9.22
N VAL A 20 -3.10 -12.86 8.55
CA VAL A 20 -3.91 -13.36 7.42
C VAL A 20 -3.02 -13.83 6.26
N LEU A 21 -1.98 -13.06 5.91
CA LEU A 21 -1.08 -13.41 4.81
C LEU A 21 -0.24 -14.64 5.14
N ALA A 22 0.25 -14.78 6.37
CA ALA A 22 0.99 -15.97 6.80
C ALA A 22 0.12 -17.23 6.78
N GLU A 23 -1.18 -17.11 7.07
CA GLU A 23 -2.12 -18.22 7.01
C GLU A 23 -2.50 -18.59 5.56
N THR A 24 -2.78 -17.59 4.73
CA THR A 24 -3.37 -17.81 3.39
C THR A 24 -2.36 -17.89 2.26
N HIS A 25 -1.16 -17.30 2.44
CA HIS A 25 -0.10 -17.20 1.44
C HIS A 25 1.30 -17.37 2.09
N PRO A 26 1.57 -18.54 2.73
CA PRO A 26 2.80 -18.76 3.50
C PRO A 26 4.09 -18.77 2.66
N ASP A 27 3.99 -18.84 1.34
CA ASP A 27 5.10 -18.86 0.40
C ASP A 27 5.59 -17.45 0.00
N LEU A 28 4.87 -16.40 0.38
CA LEU A 28 5.22 -15.01 0.07
C LEU A 28 6.24 -14.44 1.06
N GLU A 29 7.26 -13.76 0.53
CA GLU A 29 8.21 -12.98 1.33
C GLU A 29 7.64 -11.58 1.60
N ILE A 30 7.16 -11.36 2.82
CA ILE A 30 6.50 -10.12 3.22
C ILE A 30 7.30 -9.41 4.31
N HIS A 31 7.61 -8.14 4.07
CA HIS A 31 8.28 -7.25 5.01
C HIS A 31 7.30 -6.17 5.49
N ALA A 32 7.12 -6.01 6.79
CA ALA A 32 6.28 -4.94 7.32
C ALA A 32 7.05 -3.63 7.47
N CYS A 33 6.35 -2.52 7.26
CA CYS A 33 6.84 -1.17 7.50
C CYS A 33 5.71 -0.33 8.09
N ASP A 34 5.91 0.19 9.30
CA ASP A 34 4.90 0.93 10.05
C ASP A 34 5.18 2.44 10.12
N THR A 35 6.21 2.90 9.40
CA THR A 35 6.58 4.32 9.34
C THR A 35 6.88 4.76 7.93
N TYR A 36 6.48 5.99 7.60
CA TYR A 36 6.80 6.62 6.32
C TYR A 36 8.30 6.82 6.13
N ALA A 37 9.01 7.17 7.20
CA ALA A 37 10.45 7.42 7.15
C ALA A 37 11.26 6.15 6.89
N GLY A 38 10.78 4.99 7.35
CA GLY A 38 11.44 3.70 7.14
C GLY A 38 11.24 3.12 5.75
N LEU A 39 10.17 3.51 5.05
CA LEU A 39 9.77 2.88 3.79
C LEU A 39 10.84 2.95 2.68
N PRO A 40 11.48 4.11 2.38
CA PRO A 40 12.46 4.19 1.31
C PRO A 40 13.65 3.24 1.53
N ALA A 41 14.22 3.25 2.75
CA ALA A 41 15.35 2.41 3.11
C ALA A 41 14.98 0.91 3.11
N LEU A 42 13.73 0.55 3.42
CA LEU A 42 13.27 -0.83 3.31
C LEU A 42 13.14 -1.25 1.84
N ILE A 43 12.53 -0.42 0.97
CA ILE A 43 12.39 -0.70 -0.47
C ILE A 43 13.75 -1.01 -1.08
N GLU A 44 14.77 -0.18 -0.81
CA GLU A 44 16.13 -0.39 -1.31
C GLU A 44 16.75 -1.68 -0.76
N ARG A 45 16.65 -1.90 0.56
CA ARG A 45 17.27 -3.06 1.23
C ARG A 45 16.76 -4.40 0.73
N VAL A 46 15.46 -4.51 0.46
CA VAL A 46 14.83 -5.78 0.06
C VAL A 46 14.50 -5.84 -1.44
N ALA A 47 14.88 -4.81 -2.19
CA ALA A 47 14.57 -4.65 -3.61
C ALA A 47 13.09 -4.92 -3.93
N ALA A 48 12.18 -4.32 -3.13
CA ALA A 48 10.75 -4.62 -3.19
C ALA A 48 10.18 -4.41 -4.60
N GLU A 49 9.38 -5.37 -5.07
CA GLU A 49 8.66 -5.29 -6.34
C GLU A 49 7.21 -4.87 -6.16
N VAL A 50 6.63 -5.20 -5.01
CA VAL A 50 5.23 -4.90 -4.67
C VAL A 50 5.17 -4.18 -3.34
N VAL A 51 4.39 -3.10 -3.28
CA VAL A 51 4.10 -2.41 -2.02
C VAL A 51 2.60 -2.26 -1.84
N TYR A 52 2.06 -2.92 -0.82
CA TYR A 52 0.77 -2.55 -0.28
C TYR A 52 0.97 -1.37 0.67
N SER A 53 0.24 -0.26 0.47
CA SER A 53 0.42 0.94 1.26
C SER A 53 -0.90 1.57 1.67
N ILE A 54 -0.98 1.95 2.94
CA ILE A 54 -2.06 2.76 3.51
C ILE A 54 -1.51 4.16 3.78
N ARG A 55 -2.31 5.19 3.49
CA ARG A 55 -2.02 6.57 3.91
C ARG A 55 -2.51 6.78 5.35
N PHE A 56 -1.68 6.46 6.35
CA PHE A 56 -2.03 6.48 7.78
C PHE A 56 -1.51 7.69 8.58
N ASP A 57 -0.48 8.41 8.12
CA ASP A 57 0.16 9.52 8.87
C ASP A 57 0.13 10.86 8.10
N GLY A 58 -0.97 11.09 7.37
CA GLY A 58 -1.22 12.29 6.57
C GLY A 58 -0.55 12.28 5.19
N THR A 59 -0.98 13.19 4.30
CA THR A 59 -0.41 13.31 2.93
C THR A 59 0.99 13.94 2.89
N PRO A 60 1.29 15.04 3.61
CA PRO A 60 2.56 15.77 3.40
C PRO A 60 3.83 14.94 3.64
N ARG A 61 3.75 13.94 4.52
CA ARG A 61 4.87 13.04 4.86
C ARG A 61 4.84 11.73 4.08
N TYR A 62 3.80 11.49 3.27
CA TYR A 62 3.66 10.23 2.56
C TYR A 62 4.83 10.04 1.57
N PRO A 63 5.54 8.91 1.60
CA PRO A 63 6.78 8.70 0.84
C PRO A 63 6.50 8.39 -0.64
N ARG A 64 5.75 9.25 -1.34
CA ARG A 64 5.26 9.00 -2.71
C ARG A 64 6.40 8.72 -3.69
N GLN A 65 7.51 9.46 -3.62
CA GLN A 65 8.62 9.32 -4.57
C GLN A 65 9.29 7.95 -4.44
N ALA A 66 9.46 7.44 -3.22
CA ALA A 66 10.02 6.11 -3.00
C ALA A 66 9.14 5.00 -3.60
N LEU A 67 7.85 5.25 -3.77
CA LEU A 67 6.92 4.31 -4.42
C LEU A 67 6.91 4.47 -5.94
N THR A 68 6.75 5.71 -6.44
CA THR A 68 6.49 5.98 -7.86
C THR A 68 7.76 6.09 -8.70
N GLU A 69 8.90 6.39 -8.09
CA GLU A 69 10.19 6.61 -8.76
C GLU A 69 11.21 5.51 -8.42
N SER A 70 10.83 4.50 -7.60
CA SER A 70 11.73 3.37 -7.30
C SER A 70 12.02 2.55 -8.55
N PRO A 71 13.28 2.14 -8.78
CA PRO A 71 13.64 1.29 -9.92
C PRO A 71 13.13 -0.15 -9.78
N THR A 72 12.76 -0.60 -8.57
CA THR A 72 12.36 -1.99 -8.31
C THR A 72 10.85 -2.16 -8.17
N VAL A 73 10.15 -1.14 -7.67
CA VAL A 73 8.71 -1.20 -7.44
C VAL A 73 7.97 -1.21 -8.76
N LYS A 74 7.20 -2.27 -9.01
CA LYS A 74 6.41 -2.49 -10.23
C LYS A 74 4.91 -2.41 -9.97
N TRP A 75 4.50 -2.62 -8.72
CA TRP A 75 3.09 -2.57 -8.33
C TRP A 75 2.91 -1.90 -6.96
N ILE A 76 2.04 -0.90 -6.93
CA ILE A 76 1.55 -0.26 -5.70
C ILE A 76 0.07 -0.60 -5.54
N SER A 77 -0.27 -1.24 -4.42
CA SER A 77 -1.66 -1.47 -4.02
C SER A 77 -2.03 -0.54 -2.87
N ILE A 78 -2.97 0.38 -3.13
CA ILE A 78 -3.44 1.34 -2.14
C ILE A 78 -4.62 0.75 -1.37
N GLY A 79 -4.51 0.72 -0.03
CA GLY A 79 -5.56 0.20 0.85
C GLY A 79 -6.82 1.06 0.93
N GLY A 80 -6.78 2.30 0.42
CA GLY A 80 -7.94 3.19 0.30
C GLY A 80 -8.45 3.30 -1.14
N SER A 81 -9.56 4.02 -1.34
CA SER A 81 -10.10 4.30 -2.68
C SER A 81 -9.37 5.45 -3.39
N GLY A 82 -8.84 6.44 -2.66
CA GLY A 82 -8.15 7.59 -3.24
C GLY A 82 -6.67 7.35 -3.51
N THR A 83 -6.19 7.78 -4.68
CA THR A 83 -4.78 7.68 -5.12
C THR A 83 -4.09 9.03 -5.28
N ASP A 84 -4.80 10.13 -5.03
CA ASP A 84 -4.35 11.51 -5.29
C ASP A 84 -3.01 11.85 -4.61
N HIS A 85 -2.77 11.27 -3.44
CA HIS A 85 -1.55 11.47 -2.65
C HIS A 85 -0.28 10.90 -3.31
N LEU A 86 -0.42 10.03 -4.32
CA LEU A 86 0.69 9.58 -5.16
C LEU A 86 1.14 10.66 -6.15
N GLY A 87 0.26 11.61 -6.50
CA GLY A 87 0.51 12.55 -7.58
C GLY A 87 0.48 11.87 -8.94
N ARG A 88 1.40 12.24 -9.83
CA ARG A 88 1.56 11.61 -11.14
C ARG A 88 2.58 10.47 -11.06
N TRP A 89 2.32 9.38 -11.76
CA TRP A 89 3.26 8.28 -11.96
C TRP A 89 3.29 7.90 -13.45
N ASP A 90 4.34 7.21 -13.86
CA ASP A 90 4.43 6.63 -15.20
C ASP A 90 3.78 5.24 -15.21
N PRO A 91 2.64 5.04 -15.91
CA PRO A 91 1.96 3.74 -15.96
C PRO A 91 2.76 2.68 -16.75
N ALA A 92 3.76 3.07 -17.54
CA ALA A 92 4.68 2.12 -18.17
C ALA A 92 5.70 1.54 -17.17
N HIS A 93 5.95 2.26 -16.07
CA HIS A 93 6.91 1.89 -15.03
C HIS A 93 6.26 1.18 -13.84
N VAL A 94 5.15 1.74 -13.33
CA VAL A 94 4.49 1.23 -12.13
C VAL A 94 2.98 1.11 -12.32
N THR A 95 2.45 -0.08 -11.99
CA THR A 95 1.01 -0.32 -11.92
C THR A 95 0.48 0.15 -10.57
N VAL A 96 -0.64 0.87 -10.57
CA VAL A 96 -1.32 1.32 -9.34
C VAL A 96 -2.73 0.75 -9.31
N THR A 97 -3.05 0.06 -8.22
CA THR A 97 -4.41 -0.40 -7.89
C THR A 97 -4.87 0.22 -6.58
N ASN A 98 -6.17 0.30 -6.35
CA ASN A 98 -6.75 0.81 -5.12
C ASN A 98 -7.84 -0.14 -4.60
N SER A 99 -8.42 0.22 -3.46
CA SER A 99 -9.50 -0.55 -2.82
C SER A 99 -10.87 0.09 -3.09
N ALA A 100 -11.12 0.51 -4.33
CA ALA A 100 -12.39 1.11 -4.71
C ALA A 100 -13.57 0.15 -4.41
N GLY A 101 -14.66 0.69 -3.87
CA GLY A 101 -15.87 -0.07 -3.53
C GLY A 101 -15.87 -0.72 -2.14
N VAL A 102 -14.72 -1.04 -1.54
CA VAL A 102 -14.64 -1.73 -0.24
C VAL A 102 -15.37 -0.97 0.88
N ALA A 103 -15.23 0.36 0.91
CA ALA A 103 -15.85 1.20 1.92
C ALA A 103 -17.26 1.70 1.55
N ALA A 104 -17.81 1.32 0.39
CA ALA A 104 -19.06 1.92 -0.13
C ALA A 104 -20.27 1.68 0.80
N GLY A 105 -20.41 0.46 1.33
CA GLY A 105 -21.50 0.12 2.26
C GLY A 105 -21.41 0.91 3.56
N MET A 106 -20.22 0.92 4.19
CA MET A 106 -19.96 1.70 5.41
C MET A 106 -20.26 3.20 5.21
N LEU A 107 -19.85 3.77 4.08
CA LEU A 107 -20.10 5.19 3.79
C LEU A 107 -21.59 5.48 3.56
N ALA A 108 -22.33 4.56 2.94
CA ALA A 108 -23.77 4.70 2.78
C ALA A 108 -24.49 4.69 4.13
N GLU A 109 -24.13 3.75 5.01
CA GLU A 109 -24.67 3.68 6.38
C GLU A 109 -24.34 4.94 7.18
N TYR A 110 -23.08 5.39 7.13
CA TYR A 110 -22.65 6.61 7.81
C TYR A 110 -23.41 7.84 7.31
N ALA A 111 -23.55 8.00 6.00
CA ALA A 111 -24.24 9.15 5.42
C ALA A 111 -25.73 9.17 5.79
N LEU A 112 -26.42 8.03 5.67
CA LEU A 112 -27.83 7.92 6.07
C LEU A 112 -28.00 8.19 7.58
N GLY A 113 -27.12 7.65 8.41
CA GLY A 113 -27.14 7.88 9.86
C GLY A 113 -26.88 9.33 10.25
N ALA A 114 -25.99 10.04 9.57
CA ALA A 114 -25.67 11.45 9.85
C ALA A 114 -26.75 12.44 9.36
N MET A 115 -27.62 12.02 8.44
CA MET A 115 -28.74 12.85 7.95
C MET A 115 -29.95 12.84 8.89
N LEU A 116 -30.07 11.83 9.75
CA LEU A 116 -31.15 11.68 10.74
C LEU A 116 -30.84 12.46 12.02
#